data_AF-A0A9N7JND0-F1
#
_entry.id   AF-A0A9N7JND0-F1
#
_cell.length_a   1.000
_cell.length_b   1.000
_cell.length_c   1.000
_cell.angle_alpha   90.00
_cell.angle_beta   90.00
_cell.angle_gamma   90.00
#
_symmetry.space_group_name_H-M   'P 1'
#
loop_
_entity.id
_entity.type
_entity.pdbx_description
1 polymer ?
#
loop_
_entity_poly.entity_id
_entity_poly.type
_entity_poly.pdbx_seq_one_letter_code
_entity_poly.pdbx_strand_id
1 'polypeptide(L)'
;MALEAIGEIKKAEAKAEELVSEATAKAKEIIRNANLEADKQYNEILEKAKAKKMKLMQDAQTEGDKEAEPILTKGEKEVQDIHNVSGAKKDNAINLVVERIVRIHGNS
;
A
#
# COMPACT_ATOMS: atom_id res chain seq x y z
N MET A 1 30.22 -49.47 -54.59
CA MET A 1 31.08 -49.45 -53.39
C MET A 1 31.59 -48.06 -53.05
N ALA A 2 32.65 -47.50 -53.67
CA ALA A 2 33.19 -46.20 -53.24
C ALA A 2 32.24 -44.99 -53.47
N LEU A 3 31.55 -44.95 -54.60
CA LEU A 3 30.55 -43.90 -54.91
C LEU A 3 29.32 -43.94 -53.98
N GLU A 4 28.90 -45.13 -53.57
CA GLU A 4 27.79 -45.30 -52.62
C GLU A 4 28.18 -44.83 -51.22
N ALA A 5 29.39 -45.16 -50.75
CA ALA A 5 29.91 -44.69 -49.48
C ALA A 5 30.00 -43.15 -49.43
N ILE A 6 30.44 -42.49 -50.52
CA ILE A 6 30.46 -41.03 -50.62
C ILE A 6 29.02 -40.46 -50.56
N GLY A 7 28.06 -41.12 -51.22
CA GLY A 7 26.66 -40.73 -51.18
C GLY A 7 26.03 -40.84 -49.79
N GLU A 8 26.39 -41.86 -49.02
CA GLU A 8 25.93 -42.02 -47.64
C GLU A 8 26.54 -40.98 -46.70
N ILE A 9 27.84 -40.68 -46.84
CA ILE A 9 28.52 -39.63 -46.06
C ILE A 9 27.83 -38.28 -46.29
N LYS A 10 27.54 -37.93 -47.54
CA LYS A 10 26.88 -36.65 -47.88
C LYS A 10 25.46 -36.54 -47.31
N LYS A 11 24.73 -37.67 -47.24
CA LYS A 11 23.41 -37.72 -46.58
C LYS A 11 23.53 -37.60 -45.06
N ALA A 12 24.56 -38.18 -44.45
CA ALA A 12 24.82 -38.06 -43.03
C ALA A 12 25.19 -36.62 -42.65
N GLU A 13 26.02 -35.95 -43.46
CA GLU A 13 26.37 -34.54 -43.30
C GLU A 13 25.14 -33.64 -43.35
N ALA A 14 24.28 -33.80 -44.37
CA ALA A 14 23.04 -33.02 -44.48
C ALA A 14 22.11 -33.22 -43.27
N LYS A 15 21.95 -34.45 -42.78
CA LYS A 15 21.15 -34.73 -41.57
C LYS A 15 21.76 -34.12 -40.31
N ALA A 16 23.08 -34.13 -40.18
CA ALA A 16 23.76 -33.50 -39.06
C ALA A 16 23.56 -31.98 -39.08
N GLU A 17 23.65 -31.36 -40.25
CA GLU A 17 23.42 -29.92 -40.44
C GLU A 17 21.98 -29.53 -40.10
N GLU A 18 21.00 -30.33 -40.52
CA GLU A 18 19.59 -30.14 -40.18
C GLU A 18 19.35 -30.26 -38.67
N LEU A 19 19.92 -31.29 -38.02
CA LEU A 19 19.84 -31.46 -36.57
C LEU A 19 20.44 -30.28 -35.80
N VAL A 20 21.59 -29.77 -36.22
CA VAL A 20 22.22 -28.59 -35.60
C VAL A 20 21.35 -27.36 -35.79
N SER A 21 20.81 -27.15 -36.99
CA SER A 21 19.90 -26.03 -37.28
C SER A 21 18.66 -26.08 -36.38
N GLU A 22 17.98 -27.22 -36.31
CA GLU A 22 16.82 -27.40 -35.44
C GLU A 22 17.14 -27.18 -33.95
N ALA A 23 18.26 -27.73 -33.48
CA ALA A 23 18.68 -27.56 -32.09
C ALA A 23 18.95 -26.08 -31.77
N THR A 24 19.59 -25.33 -32.67
CA THR A 24 19.83 -23.89 -32.48
C THR A 24 18.55 -23.08 -32.51
N ALA A 25 17.59 -23.43 -33.36
CA ALA A 25 16.27 -22.79 -33.41
C ALA A 25 15.49 -23.02 -32.10
N LYS A 26 15.43 -24.27 -31.63
CA LYS A 26 14.78 -24.63 -30.35
C LYS A 26 15.44 -23.93 -29.17
N ALA A 27 16.77 -23.84 -29.15
CA ALA A 27 17.49 -23.13 -28.09
C ALA A 27 17.10 -21.64 -28.03
N LYS A 28 17.04 -20.97 -29.19
CA LYS A 28 16.59 -19.57 -29.28
C LYS A 28 15.15 -19.41 -28.82
N GLU A 29 14.27 -20.34 -29.17
CA GLU A 29 12.86 -20.32 -28.75
C GLU A 29 12.73 -20.47 -27.24
N ILE A 30 13.47 -21.42 -26.62
CA ILE A 30 13.49 -21.62 -25.17
C ILE A 30 13.91 -20.33 -24.46
N ILE A 31 14.99 -19.69 -24.91
CA ILE A 31 15.47 -18.43 -24.32
C ILE A 31 14.42 -17.32 -24.46
N ARG A 32 13.79 -17.20 -25.64
CA ARG A 32 12.74 -16.20 -25.88
C ARG A 32 11.55 -16.40 -24.95
N ASN A 33 11.08 -17.64 -24.82
CA ASN A 33 9.94 -17.97 -23.97
C ASN A 33 10.27 -17.76 -22.48
N ALA A 34 11.48 -18.14 -22.05
CA ALA A 34 11.95 -17.87 -20.69
C ALA A 34 11.98 -16.36 -20.37
N ASN A 35 12.44 -15.52 -21.31
CA ASN A 35 12.43 -14.07 -21.13
C ASN A 35 10.99 -13.51 -21.05
N LEU A 36 10.08 -13.97 -21.91
CA LEU A 36 8.67 -13.56 -21.87
C LEU A 36 7.99 -13.96 -20.55
N GLU A 37 8.27 -15.17 -20.06
CA GLU A 37 7.77 -15.62 -18.76
C GLU A 37 8.35 -14.81 -17.60
N ALA A 38 9.65 -14.49 -17.64
CA ALA A 38 10.30 -13.65 -16.64
C ALA A 38 9.68 -12.25 -16.60
N ASP A 39 9.48 -11.60 -17.76
CA ASP A 39 8.85 -10.29 -17.84
C ASP A 39 7.41 -10.33 -17.33
N LYS A 40 6.66 -11.38 -17.65
CA LYS A 40 5.29 -11.57 -17.16
C LYS A 40 5.28 -11.71 -15.64
N GLN A 41 6.13 -12.56 -15.07
CA GLN A 41 6.22 -12.76 -13.63
C GLN A 41 6.64 -11.48 -12.90
N TYR A 42 7.62 -10.76 -13.46
CA TYR A 42 8.07 -9.48 -12.92
C TYR A 42 6.94 -8.45 -12.85
N ASN A 43 6.20 -8.28 -13.95
CA ASN A 43 5.05 -7.39 -13.99
C ASN A 43 3.95 -7.82 -13.03
N GLU A 44 3.68 -9.12 -12.90
CA GLU A 44 2.68 -9.64 -11.96
C GLU A 44 3.07 -9.38 -10.50
N ILE A 45 4.35 -9.51 -10.16
CA ILE A 45 4.88 -9.16 -8.83
C ILE A 45 4.72 -7.66 -8.57
N LEU A 46 5.04 -6.81 -9.53
CA LEU A 46 4.88 -5.35 -9.40
C LEU A 46 3.42 -4.96 -9.17
N GLU A 47 2.48 -5.52 -9.94
CA GLU A 47 1.06 -5.21 -9.77
C GLU A 47 0.53 -5.72 -8.42
N LYS A 48 0.93 -6.92 -7.99
CA LYS A 48 0.60 -7.42 -6.64
C LYS A 48 1.17 -6.53 -5.53
N ALA A 49 2.40 -6.03 -5.70
CA ALA A 49 3.02 -5.13 -4.74
C ALA A 49 2.29 -3.78 -4.66
N LYS A 50 1.92 -3.19 -5.81
CA LYS A 50 1.13 -1.96 -5.88
C LYS A 50 -0.24 -2.14 -5.23
N ALA A 51 -0.94 -3.23 -5.53
CA ALA A 51 -2.25 -3.53 -4.93
C ALA A 51 -2.15 -3.68 -3.41
N LYS A 52 -1.13 -4.41 -2.91
CA LYS A 52 -0.87 -4.52 -1.47
C LYS A 52 -0.58 -3.17 -0.82
N LYS A 53 0.24 -2.34 -1.45
CA LYS A 53 0.53 -0.98 -0.97
C LYS A 53 -0.75 -0.15 -0.86
N MET A 54 -1.57 -0.11 -1.91
CA MET A 54 -2.82 0.66 -1.92
C MET A 54 -3.77 0.18 -0.81
N LYS A 55 -3.92 -1.14 -0.67
CA LYS A 55 -4.75 -1.71 0.39
C LYS A 55 -4.23 -1.32 1.78
N LEU A 56 -2.92 -1.44 2.02
CA LEU A 56 -2.33 -1.06 3.31
C LEU A 56 -2.55 0.42 3.63
N MET A 57 -2.41 1.31 2.63
CA MET A 57 -2.67 2.74 2.82
C MET A 57 -4.14 3.01 3.14
N GLN A 58 -5.07 2.35 2.45
CA GLN A 58 -6.50 2.50 2.68
C GLN A 58 -6.91 1.95 4.05
N ASP A 59 -6.37 0.80 4.44
CA ASP A 59 -6.62 0.19 5.75
C ASP A 59 -6.11 1.13 6.87
N ALA A 60 -4.89 1.66 6.74
CA ALA A 60 -4.32 2.61 7.69
C ALA A 60 -5.11 3.92 7.79
N GLN A 61 -5.61 4.45 6.66
CA GLN A 61 -6.47 5.63 6.67
C GLN A 61 -7.79 5.34 7.38
N THR A 62 -8.43 4.21 7.07
CA THR A 62 -9.71 3.82 7.68
C THR A 62 -9.57 3.59 9.18
N GLU A 63 -8.47 3.00 9.62
CA GLU A 63 -8.17 2.80 11.04
C GLU A 63 -7.91 4.12 11.75
N GLY A 64 -7.12 5.02 11.14
CA GLY A 64 -6.90 6.37 11.65
C GLY A 64 -8.20 7.17 11.79
N ASP A 65 -9.09 7.09 10.80
CA ASP A 65 -10.39 7.77 10.85
C ASP A 65 -11.28 7.20 11.98
N LYS A 66 -11.28 5.87 12.17
CA LYS A 66 -12.00 5.22 13.28
C LYS A 66 -11.46 5.59 14.65
N GLU A 67 -10.15 5.74 14.79
CA GLU A 67 -9.54 6.19 16.04
C GLU A 67 -9.79 7.68 16.30
N ALA A 68 -9.88 8.49 15.24
CA ALA A 68 -10.18 9.91 15.35
C ALA A 68 -11.63 10.20 15.74
N GLU A 69 -12.59 9.41 15.27
CA GLU A 69 -14.03 9.57 15.55
C GLU A 69 -14.37 9.70 17.06
N PRO A 70 -13.92 8.81 17.97
CA PRO A 70 -14.20 8.95 19.39
C PRO A 70 -13.50 10.16 20.02
N ILE A 71 -12.33 10.58 19.51
CA ILE A 71 -11.61 11.76 19.98
C ILE A 71 -12.44 13.02 19.64
N LEU A 72 -12.92 13.11 18.41
CA LEU A 72 -13.78 14.21 17.96
C LEU A 72 -15.08 14.26 18.74
N THR A 73 -15.77 13.12 18.86
CA THR A 73 -17.02 13.01 19.64
C THR A 73 -16.82 13.42 21.10
N LYS A 74 -15.71 13.01 21.71
CA LYS A 74 -15.37 13.41 23.08
C LYS A 74 -15.12 14.92 23.18
N GLY A 75 -14.35 15.49 22.25
CA GLY A 75 -14.09 16.93 22.20
C GLY A 75 -15.37 17.74 22.04
N GLU A 76 -16.29 17.32 21.15
CA GLU A 76 -17.60 17.96 20.99
C GLU A 76 -18.41 17.94 22.29
N LYS A 77 -18.42 16.81 22.99
CA LYS A 77 -19.10 16.69 24.28
C LYS A 77 -18.49 17.60 25.33
N GLU A 78 -17.16 17.66 25.43
CA GLU A 78 -16.47 18.57 26.37
C GLU A 78 -16.80 20.03 26.09
N VAL A 79 -16.85 20.44 24.81
CA VAL A 79 -17.27 21.79 24.40
C VAL A 79 -18.72 22.05 24.82
N GLN A 80 -19.63 21.12 24.58
CA GLN A 80 -21.02 21.24 25.02
C GLN A 80 -21.14 21.37 26.54
N ASP A 81 -20.39 20.57 27.30
CA ASP A 81 -20.39 20.62 28.77
C ASP A 81 -19.90 21.97 29.29
N ILE A 82 -18.90 22.59 28.64
CA ILE A 82 -18.42 23.94 28.96
C ILE A 82 -19.48 25.00 28.64
N HIS A 83 -20.11 24.94 27.47
CA HIS A 83 -21.15 25.90 27.09
C HIS A 83 -22.39 25.81 27.99
N ASN A 84 -22.77 24.58 28.35
CA ASN A 84 -23.97 24.27 29.13
C ASN A 84 -23.75 24.33 30.65
N VAL A 85 -22.65 24.94 31.12
CA VAL A 85 -22.45 25.19 32.56
C VAL A 85 -23.68 25.93 33.10
N SER A 86 -24.25 25.37 34.18
CA SER A 86 -25.52 25.83 34.74
C SER A 86 -25.47 27.30 35.19
N GLY A 87 -26.58 28.01 35.03
CA GLY A 87 -26.73 29.40 35.49
C GLY A 87 -26.34 29.55 36.96
N ALA A 88 -26.80 28.63 37.82
CA ALA A 88 -26.45 28.63 39.24
C ALA A 88 -24.93 28.56 39.52
N LYS A 89 -24.15 27.83 38.70
CA LYS A 89 -22.68 27.81 38.84
C LYS A 89 -22.06 29.14 38.39
N LYS A 90 -22.60 29.75 37.33
CA LYS A 90 -22.18 31.07 36.84
C LYS A 90 -22.48 32.15 37.89
N ASP A 91 -23.68 32.14 38.45
CA ASP A 91 -24.12 33.10 39.47
C ASP A 91 -23.30 32.96 40.76
N ASN A 92 -23.01 31.73 41.19
CA ASN A 92 -22.14 31.49 42.33
C ASN A 92 -20.70 32.01 42.08
N ALA A 93 -20.17 31.80 40.87
CA ALA A 93 -18.86 32.33 40.49
C ALA A 93 -18.85 33.88 40.48
N ILE A 94 -19.92 34.51 40.01
CA ILE A 94 -20.09 35.98 40.05
C ILE A 94 -20.11 36.46 41.50
N ASN A 95 -20.91 35.84 42.37
CA ASN A 95 -20.99 36.22 43.79
C ASN A 95 -19.66 36.08 44.51
N LEU A 96 -18.89 35.02 44.24
CA LEU A 96 -17.53 34.84 44.77
C LEU A 96 -16.59 36.00 44.38
N VAL A 97 -16.69 36.48 43.13
CA VAL A 97 -15.88 37.61 42.66
C VAL A 97 -16.33 38.92 43.33
N VAL A 98 -17.64 39.16 43.43
CA VAL A 98 -18.21 40.34 44.10
C VAL A 98 -17.80 40.37 45.58
N GLU A 99 -17.94 39.27 46.30
CA GLU A 99 -17.52 39.17 47.70
C GLU A 99 -16.02 39.46 47.88
N ARG A 100 -15.16 38.98 46.98
CA ARG A 100 -13.73 39.31 47.02
C ARG A 100 -13.47 40.81 46.85
N ILE A 101 -14.13 41.45 45.88
CA ILE A 101 -13.96 42.89 45.63
C ILE A 101 -14.44 43.70 46.84
N VAL A 102 -15.61 43.37 47.38
CA VAL A 102 -16.19 44.03 48.56
C VAL A 102 -15.30 43.84 49.79
N ARG A 103 -14.70 42.66 50.00
CA ARG A 103 -13.76 42.44 51.13
C ARG A 103 -12.46 43.25 51.00
N ILE A 104 -12.00 43.53 49.79
CA ILE A 104 -10.77 44.30 49.54
C ILE A 104 -11.02 45.82 49.70
N HIS A 105 -12.20 46.31 49.32
CA HIS A 105 -12.53 47.75 49.30
C HIS A 105 -13.50 48.19 50.40
N GLY A 106 -14.09 47.25 51.15
CA GLY A 106 -15.15 47.48 52.13
C GLY A 106 -14.68 47.70 53.56
N ASN A 107 -13.40 48.02 53.78
CA ASN A 107 -12.95 48.54 55.07
C ASN A 107 -13.01 50.07 55.05
N SER A 108 -14.22 50.58 55.29
CA SER A 108 -14.49 51.83 56.00
C SER A 108 -15.72 51.62 56.86
#